data_AF-A0A925LQZ1-F1
#
_entry.id   AF-A0A925LQZ1-F1
#
_cell.length_a   1.000
_cell.length_b   1.000
_cell.length_c   1.000
_cell.angle_alpha   90.00
_cell.angle_beta   90.00
_cell.angle_gamma   90.00
#
_symmetry.space_group_name_H-M   'P 1'
#
loop_
_entity.id
_entity.type
_entity.pdbx_description
1 polymer ?
#
loop_
_entity_poly.entity_id
_entity_poly.type
_entity_poly.pdbx_seq_one_letter_code
_entity_poly.pdbx_strand_id
1 'polypeptide(L)'
;MRLFPDFDDNLRQAMRRETELFFASIVHEDRSVLDLLRGDYTFLNERLAKHYGILHIHGDRFRRVELTPETHRGGLLRHASILTVTSYATRTSPVIRGHWILKNLIGSPPPPPPDNVPALKDNTVLDSLPIRERLAQHRADPNCAGCHNLMDPVGFALENFDAIGRWRERDNEHPIDALGGLPDGSEFTGVDGLEQGFLRRPELFVGTLTEKLMTYALGRGVELHDASAVRGIVRDAEAHDYRFSTLIQGIVRSTPFQLRTAE
;
A
#
# COMPACT_ATOMS: atom_id res chain seq x y z
N MET A 1 -17.91 21.91 -10.01
CA MET A 1 -17.59 22.03 -8.57
C MET A 1 -16.37 21.14 -8.29
N ARG A 2 -15.36 21.60 -7.54
CA ARG A 2 -14.17 20.78 -7.23
C ARG A 2 -14.53 19.82 -6.09
N LEU A 3 -14.45 18.50 -6.33
CA LEU A 3 -14.87 17.47 -5.35
C LEU A 3 -14.06 17.53 -4.05
N PHE A 4 -12.78 17.91 -4.15
CA PHE A 4 -11.86 18.08 -3.02
C PHE A 4 -11.29 19.52 -3.02
N PRO A 5 -12.06 20.51 -2.52
CA PRO A 5 -11.63 21.91 -2.55
C PRO A 5 -10.37 22.14 -1.70
N ASP A 6 -10.25 21.41 -0.60
CA ASP A 6 -9.12 21.50 0.34
C ASP A 6 -7.89 20.71 -0.10
N PHE A 7 -7.87 20.10 -1.30
CA PHE A 7 -6.67 19.43 -1.80
C PHE A 7 -5.78 20.42 -2.56
N ASP A 8 -4.66 20.83 -1.98
CA ASP A 8 -3.70 21.77 -2.57
C ASP A 8 -2.28 21.20 -2.62
N ASP A 9 -1.33 21.97 -3.15
CA ASP A 9 0.08 21.57 -3.24
C ASP A 9 0.68 21.33 -1.86
N ASN A 10 0.39 22.22 -0.90
CA ASN A 10 0.87 22.14 0.47
C ASN A 10 0.47 20.82 1.14
N LEU A 11 -0.78 20.39 0.98
CA LEU A 11 -1.24 19.09 1.48
C LEU A 11 -0.53 17.94 0.79
N ARG A 12 -0.35 18.00 -0.54
CA ARG A 12 0.35 16.94 -1.29
C ARG A 12 1.80 16.78 -0.84
N GLN A 13 2.52 17.89 -0.64
CA GLN A 13 3.87 17.86 -0.09
C GLN A 13 3.88 17.31 1.34
N ALA A 14 2.88 17.67 2.15
CA ALA A 14 2.79 17.18 3.52
C ALA A 14 2.57 15.66 3.59
N MET A 15 1.67 15.12 2.76
CA MET A 15 1.45 13.66 2.61
C MET A 15 2.71 12.92 2.18
N ARG A 16 3.45 13.48 1.21
CA ARG A 16 4.73 12.89 0.77
C ARG A 16 5.75 12.91 1.91
N ARG A 17 5.86 14.03 2.63
CA ARG A 17 6.83 14.20 3.70
C ARG A 17 6.57 13.28 4.89
N GLU A 18 5.31 13.01 5.23
CA GLU A 18 4.93 11.99 6.20
C GLU A 18 5.54 10.63 5.86
N THR A 19 5.30 10.14 4.63
CA THR A 19 5.80 8.84 4.18
C THR A 19 7.33 8.78 4.15
N GLU A 20 7.99 9.85 3.72
CA GLU A 20 9.46 9.94 3.74
C GLU A 20 10.02 9.87 5.16
N LEU A 21 9.43 10.62 6.11
CA LEU A 21 9.87 10.63 7.50
C LEU A 21 9.61 9.29 8.20
N PHE A 22 8.46 8.68 7.95
CA PHE A 22 8.10 7.38 8.49
C PHE A 22 9.02 6.27 7.99
N PHE A 23 9.33 6.25 6.69
CA PHE A 23 10.32 5.32 6.15
C PHE A 23 11.71 5.60 6.74
N ALA A 24 12.12 6.87 6.81
CA ALA A 24 13.42 7.26 7.35
C ALA A 24 13.59 6.85 8.82
N SER A 25 12.55 6.96 9.66
CA SER A 25 12.64 6.51 11.06
C SER A 25 12.83 5.01 11.16
N ILE A 26 12.20 4.21 10.31
CA ILE A 26 12.40 2.75 10.28
C ILE A 26 13.84 2.38 9.91
N VAL A 27 14.42 3.09 8.93
CA VAL A 27 15.82 2.89 8.52
C VAL A 27 16.79 3.34 9.61
N HIS A 28 16.63 4.56 10.14
CA HIS A 28 17.58 5.16 11.09
C HIS A 28 17.53 4.54 12.49
N GLU A 29 16.35 4.08 12.92
CA GLU A 29 16.16 3.42 14.21
C GLU A 29 16.37 1.90 14.12
N ASP A 30 16.75 1.38 12.94
CA ASP A 30 16.92 -0.05 12.64
C ASP A 30 15.72 -0.91 13.09
N ARG A 31 14.51 -0.43 12.79
CA ARG A 31 13.27 -1.12 13.15
C ARG A 31 13.03 -2.34 12.28
N SER A 32 12.12 -3.20 12.74
CA SER A 32 11.53 -4.23 11.88
C SER A 32 10.90 -3.57 10.67
N VAL A 33 11.16 -4.10 9.47
CA VAL A 33 10.48 -3.60 8.26
C VAL A 33 8.98 -3.87 8.30
N LEU A 34 8.50 -4.80 9.14
CA LEU A 34 7.07 -5.05 9.36
C LEU A 34 6.36 -3.84 9.99
N ASP A 35 7.09 -2.94 10.64
CA ASP A 35 6.54 -1.67 11.14
C ASP A 35 6.07 -0.77 10.00
N LEU A 36 6.52 -1.00 8.75
CA LEU A 36 5.94 -0.35 7.57
C LEU A 36 4.46 -0.71 7.37
N LEU A 37 4.01 -1.84 7.89
CA LEU A 37 2.61 -2.27 7.83
C LEU A 37 1.85 -1.92 9.10
N ARG A 38 2.44 -2.19 10.28
CA ARG A 38 1.72 -2.12 11.58
C ARG A 38 2.09 -0.94 12.47
N GLY A 39 2.89 0.01 11.98
CA GLY A 39 3.40 1.12 12.79
C GLY A 39 2.27 1.92 13.45
N ASP A 40 2.40 2.14 14.75
CA ASP A 40 1.45 2.84 15.64
C ASP A 40 1.79 4.32 15.82
N TYR A 41 2.61 4.88 14.94
CA TYR A 41 2.99 6.28 14.93
C TYR A 41 3.07 6.81 13.50
N THR A 42 3.00 8.13 13.34
CA THR A 42 3.30 8.80 12.08
C THR A 42 3.96 10.17 12.31
N PHE A 43 4.26 10.90 11.24
CA PHE A 43 4.81 12.25 11.30
C PHE A 43 3.81 13.27 10.76
N LEU A 44 3.40 14.20 11.62
CA LEU A 44 2.38 15.21 11.28
C LEU A 44 2.90 16.64 11.48
N ASN A 45 2.50 17.51 10.56
CA ASN A 45 2.38 18.94 10.80
C ASN A 45 0.90 19.32 10.91
N GLU A 46 0.60 20.59 11.23
CA GLU A 46 -0.79 21.05 11.43
C GLU A 46 -1.66 20.84 10.17
N ARG A 47 -1.10 21.06 8.98
CA ARG A 47 -1.84 20.92 7.72
C ARG A 47 -2.34 19.48 7.51
N LEU A 48 -1.47 18.49 7.70
CA LEU A 48 -1.81 17.09 7.54
C LEU A 48 -2.66 16.57 8.71
N ALA A 49 -2.38 17.02 9.93
CA ALA A 49 -3.20 16.67 11.10
C ALA A 49 -4.66 17.09 10.92
N LYS A 50 -4.91 18.32 10.42
CA LYS A 50 -6.26 18.78 10.06
C LYS A 50 -6.93 17.91 8.99
N HIS A 51 -6.17 17.49 7.98
CA HIS A 51 -6.67 16.57 6.94
C HIS A 51 -7.06 15.21 7.51
N TYR A 52 -6.37 14.75 8.56
CA TYR A 52 -6.65 13.48 9.24
C TYR A 52 -7.65 13.58 10.39
N GLY A 53 -8.08 14.78 10.77
CA GLY A 53 -8.93 14.98 11.95
C GLY A 53 -8.20 14.77 13.28
N ILE A 54 -6.86 14.80 13.29
CA ILE A 54 -6.04 14.63 14.50
C ILE A 54 -5.83 16.02 15.12
N LEU A 55 -6.31 16.19 16.35
CA LEU A 55 -6.30 17.45 17.08
C LEU A 55 -4.94 17.72 17.75
N HIS A 56 -4.76 18.96 18.25
CA HIS A 56 -3.63 19.39 19.07
C HIS A 56 -2.23 19.36 18.40
N ILE A 57 -2.18 19.33 17.06
CA ILE A 57 -0.95 19.52 16.29
C ILE A 57 -0.95 20.92 15.67
N HIS A 58 0.05 21.74 16.03
CA HIS A 58 0.13 23.16 15.62
C HIS A 58 1.48 23.47 14.97
N GLY A 59 1.46 24.30 13.93
CA GLY A 59 2.66 24.73 13.19
C GLY A 59 3.03 23.83 12.01
N ASP A 60 3.99 24.32 11.23
CA ASP A 60 4.48 23.75 9.96
C ASP A 60 5.45 22.57 10.16
N ARG A 61 6.13 22.50 11.30
CA ARG A 61 7.10 21.44 11.62
C ARG A 61 6.44 20.09 11.83
N PHE A 62 6.99 19.08 11.17
CA PHE A 62 6.65 17.68 11.39
C PHE A 62 7.16 17.20 12.74
N ARG A 63 6.34 16.41 13.43
CA ARG A 63 6.69 15.71 14.67
C ARG A 63 6.17 14.29 14.63
N ARG A 64 6.87 13.38 15.31
CA ARG A 64 6.37 12.04 15.59
C ARG A 64 5.13 12.15 16.49
N VAL A 65 4.07 11.47 16.12
CA VAL A 65 2.79 11.43 16.84
C VAL A 65 2.41 9.96 17.00
N GLU A 66 2.23 9.53 18.24
CA GLU A 66 1.67 8.23 18.56
C GLU A 66 0.18 8.21 18.20
N LEU A 67 -0.27 7.10 17.62
CA LEU A 67 -1.60 6.94 17.05
C LEU A 67 -2.42 5.99 17.91
N THR A 68 -3.70 6.29 18.01
CA THR A 68 -4.67 5.38 18.62
C THR A 68 -5.54 4.75 17.53
N PRO A 69 -6.17 3.59 17.79
CA PRO A 69 -7.04 2.94 16.81
C PRO A 69 -8.14 3.86 16.24
N GLU A 70 -8.64 4.80 17.05
CA GLU A 70 -9.69 5.76 16.66
C GLU A 70 -9.23 6.77 15.60
N THR A 71 -7.91 6.93 15.41
CA THR A 71 -7.37 7.80 14.36
C THR A 71 -7.50 7.18 12.97
N HIS A 72 -7.67 5.85 12.89
CA HIS A 72 -7.61 5.09 11.64
C HIS A 72 -6.34 5.40 10.81
N ARG A 73 -5.20 5.62 11.48
CA ARG A 73 -3.87 5.88 10.90
C ARG A 73 -2.85 4.87 11.42
N GLY A 74 -1.67 4.89 10.80
CA GLY A 74 -0.57 3.98 11.09
C GLY A 74 -0.28 3.09 9.89
N GLY A 75 1.00 2.71 9.72
CA GLY A 75 1.46 1.93 8.57
C GLY A 75 1.24 2.61 7.21
N LEU A 76 1.96 2.12 6.20
CA LEU A 76 1.94 2.67 4.84
C LEU A 76 0.56 2.59 4.17
N LEU A 77 -0.22 1.57 4.47
CA LEU A 77 -1.53 1.36 3.83
C LEU A 77 -2.55 2.44 4.18
N ARG A 78 -2.34 3.18 5.28
CA ARG A 78 -3.20 4.28 5.74
C ARG A 78 -2.66 5.66 5.39
N HIS A 79 -1.47 5.75 4.78
CA HIS A 79 -0.87 7.03 4.37
C HIS A 79 -1.61 7.62 3.16
N ALA A 80 -2.01 8.88 3.27
CA ALA A 80 -2.77 9.51 2.20
C ALA A 80 -1.96 9.70 0.91
N SER A 81 -0.62 9.75 0.97
CA SER A 81 0.19 9.76 -0.25
C SER A 81 -0.03 8.51 -1.09
N ILE A 82 -0.16 7.33 -0.45
CA ILE A 82 -0.39 6.05 -1.13
C ILE A 82 -1.84 5.96 -1.59
N LEU A 83 -2.79 6.29 -0.71
CA LEU A 83 -4.23 6.26 -1.02
C LEU A 83 -4.60 7.19 -2.17
N THR A 84 -3.93 8.36 -2.28
CA THR A 84 -4.17 9.32 -3.35
C THR A 84 -3.60 8.86 -4.70
N VAL A 85 -2.34 8.39 -4.75
CA VAL A 85 -1.73 7.94 -6.01
C VAL A 85 -2.33 6.64 -6.55
N THR A 86 -3.09 5.92 -5.73
CA THR A 86 -3.83 4.71 -6.11
C THR A 86 -5.32 4.97 -6.34
N SER A 87 -5.72 6.23 -6.50
CA SER A 87 -7.10 6.64 -6.78
C SER A 87 -7.16 7.52 -8.04
N TYR A 88 -8.36 7.73 -8.57
CA TYR A 88 -8.60 8.76 -9.58
C TYR A 88 -8.81 10.12 -8.90
N ALA A 89 -8.66 11.21 -9.65
CA ALA A 89 -8.89 12.56 -9.12
C ALA A 89 -10.31 12.80 -8.60
N THR A 90 -11.28 11.98 -9.03
CA THR A 90 -12.70 12.13 -8.71
C THR A 90 -13.27 10.99 -7.87
N ARG A 91 -12.55 9.88 -7.66
CA ARG A 91 -13.07 8.70 -6.96
C ARG A 91 -11.97 7.73 -6.54
N THR A 92 -12.29 6.87 -5.58
CA THR A 92 -11.45 5.72 -5.21
C THR A 92 -11.35 4.70 -6.36
N SER A 93 -10.36 3.82 -6.29
CA SER A 93 -10.23 2.70 -7.22
C SER A 93 -9.72 1.45 -6.48
N PRO A 94 -10.63 0.54 -6.07
CA PRO A 94 -10.24 -0.76 -5.52
C PRO A 94 -9.30 -1.53 -6.45
N VAL A 95 -9.49 -1.39 -7.77
CA VAL A 95 -8.66 -2.03 -8.80
C VAL A 95 -7.21 -1.54 -8.73
N ILE A 96 -7.00 -0.22 -8.76
CA ILE A 96 -5.64 0.37 -8.73
C ILE A 96 -4.99 0.13 -7.36
N ARG A 97 -5.75 0.25 -6.26
CA ARG A 97 -5.28 -0.05 -4.91
C ARG A 97 -4.83 -1.50 -4.77
N GLY A 98 -5.69 -2.45 -5.16
CA GLY A 98 -5.39 -3.88 -5.15
C GLY A 98 -4.19 -4.22 -6.01
N HIS A 99 -4.15 -3.71 -7.25
CA HIS A 99 -2.99 -3.84 -8.14
C HIS A 99 -1.70 -3.34 -7.47
N TRP A 100 -1.74 -2.14 -6.88
CA TRP A 100 -0.57 -1.56 -6.22
C TRP A 100 -0.10 -2.43 -5.05
N ILE A 101 -1.01 -2.94 -4.23
CA ILE A 101 -0.70 -3.83 -3.10
C ILE A 101 -0.07 -5.14 -3.59
N LEU A 102 -0.71 -5.83 -4.53
CA LEU A 102 -0.23 -7.09 -5.09
C LEU A 102 1.17 -6.93 -5.70
N LYS A 103 1.37 -5.86 -6.49
CA LYS A 103 2.65 -5.56 -7.12
C LYS A 103 3.73 -5.14 -6.13
N ASN A 104 3.41 -4.28 -5.17
CA ASN A 104 4.43 -3.61 -4.36
C ASN A 104 4.68 -4.22 -3.00
N LEU A 105 3.72 -4.95 -2.45
CA LEU A 105 3.78 -5.55 -1.12
C LEU A 105 3.79 -7.08 -1.17
N ILE A 106 3.12 -7.74 -2.12
CA ILE A 106 3.15 -9.21 -2.23
C ILE A 106 4.20 -9.71 -3.23
N GLY A 107 4.52 -8.92 -4.26
CA GLY A 107 5.43 -9.34 -5.33
C GLY A 107 4.76 -10.24 -6.37
N SER A 108 3.42 -10.25 -6.41
CA SER A 108 2.63 -11.05 -7.36
C SER A 108 1.72 -10.12 -8.19
N PRO A 109 2.28 -9.28 -9.08
CA PRO A 109 1.47 -8.39 -9.90
C PRO A 109 0.47 -9.21 -10.74
N PRO A 110 -0.78 -8.75 -10.88
CA PRO A 110 -1.73 -9.36 -11.81
C PRO A 110 -1.19 -9.29 -13.26
N PRO A 111 -1.65 -10.20 -14.15
CA PRO A 111 -1.25 -10.15 -15.55
C PRO A 111 -1.67 -8.83 -16.20
N PRO A 112 -0.97 -8.38 -17.26
CA PRO A 112 -1.36 -7.19 -18.00
C PRO A 112 -2.79 -7.34 -18.55
N PRO A 113 -3.54 -6.22 -18.68
CA PRO A 113 -4.87 -6.27 -19.26
C PRO A 113 -4.81 -6.81 -20.70
N PRO A 114 -5.82 -7.56 -21.17
CA PRO A 114 -5.85 -8.03 -22.55
C PRO A 114 -5.95 -6.85 -23.54
N ASP A 115 -5.24 -6.94 -24.67
CA ASP A 115 -5.15 -5.87 -25.68
C ASP A 115 -6.50 -5.40 -26.25
N ASN A 116 -7.53 -6.26 -26.17
CA ASN A 116 -8.84 -6.05 -26.78
C ASN A 116 -9.94 -5.57 -25.81
N VAL A 117 -9.60 -5.19 -24.57
CA VAL A 117 -10.61 -4.66 -23.63
C VAL A 117 -10.80 -3.16 -23.88
N PRO A 118 -11.99 -2.70 -24.31
CA PRO A 118 -12.26 -1.28 -24.44
C PRO A 118 -12.12 -0.61 -23.07
N ALA A 119 -11.56 0.59 -23.04
CA ALA A 119 -11.54 1.39 -21.81
C ALA A 119 -12.96 1.51 -21.26
N LEU A 120 -13.12 1.27 -19.95
CA LEU A 120 -14.39 1.48 -19.26
C LEU A 120 -14.86 2.90 -19.53
N LYS A 121 -16.06 3.05 -20.10
CA LYS A 121 -16.71 4.36 -20.15
C LYS A 121 -16.92 4.78 -18.71
N ASP A 122 -16.35 5.91 -18.31
CA ASP A 122 -16.43 6.43 -16.94
C ASP A 122 -17.88 6.65 -16.43
N ASN A 123 -18.89 6.56 -17.32
CA ASN A 123 -20.22 7.14 -17.12
C ASN A 123 -21.41 6.19 -17.39
N THR A 124 -21.25 4.86 -17.43
CA THR A 124 -22.40 3.95 -17.72
C THR A 124 -22.95 3.19 -16.52
N VAL A 125 -22.30 3.25 -15.36
CA VAL A 125 -22.88 2.74 -14.12
C VAL A 125 -23.44 3.93 -13.36
N LEU A 126 -24.71 3.86 -12.96
CA LEU A 126 -25.38 4.87 -12.13
C LEU A 126 -24.42 5.33 -11.02
N ASP A 127 -23.99 6.60 -11.06
CA ASP A 127 -23.05 7.18 -10.09
C ASP A 127 -23.58 7.12 -8.64
N SER A 128 -24.84 6.72 -8.46
CA SER A 128 -25.46 6.47 -7.17
C SER A 128 -25.10 5.13 -6.53
N LEU A 129 -24.63 4.12 -7.29
CA LEU A 129 -24.33 2.80 -6.72
C LEU A 129 -22.98 2.79 -6.00
N PRO A 130 -22.86 2.02 -4.89
CA PRO A 130 -21.58 1.78 -4.23
C PRO A 130 -20.53 1.20 -5.17
N ILE A 131 -19.27 1.56 -4.99
CA ILE A 131 -18.15 1.09 -5.84
C ILE A 131 -18.09 -0.44 -5.98
N ARG A 132 -18.45 -1.19 -4.93
CA ARG A 132 -18.49 -2.66 -4.93
C ARG A 132 -19.51 -3.19 -5.92
N GLU A 133 -20.72 -2.65 -5.93
CA GLU A 133 -21.78 -3.05 -6.85
C GLU A 133 -21.42 -2.67 -8.30
N ARG A 134 -20.82 -1.49 -8.49
CA ARG A 134 -20.31 -1.06 -9.79
C ARG A 134 -19.28 -2.05 -10.35
N LEU A 135 -18.32 -2.47 -9.51
CA LEU A 135 -17.30 -3.44 -9.90
C LEU A 135 -17.88 -4.85 -10.07
N ALA A 136 -18.85 -5.27 -9.25
CA ALA A 136 -19.51 -6.56 -9.41
C ALA A 136 -20.20 -6.68 -10.78
N GLN A 137 -20.88 -5.63 -11.24
CA GLN A 137 -21.44 -5.58 -12.60
C GLN A 137 -20.35 -5.69 -13.67
N HIS A 138 -19.20 -5.03 -13.48
CA HIS A 138 -18.08 -5.11 -14.40
C HIS A 138 -17.44 -6.51 -14.44
N ARG A 139 -17.29 -7.16 -13.28
CA ARG A 139 -16.76 -8.51 -13.14
C ARG A 139 -17.68 -9.61 -13.69
N ALA A 140 -18.93 -9.29 -14.03
CA ALA A 140 -19.83 -10.24 -14.67
C ALA A 140 -19.34 -10.64 -16.07
N ASP A 141 -18.47 -9.84 -16.70
CA ASP A 141 -17.78 -10.22 -17.94
C ASP A 141 -16.63 -11.20 -17.62
N PRO A 142 -16.65 -12.43 -18.15
CA PRO A 142 -15.58 -13.41 -17.95
C PRO A 142 -14.19 -12.92 -18.34
N ASN A 143 -14.08 -11.99 -19.30
CA ASN A 143 -12.81 -11.40 -19.72
C ASN A 143 -12.22 -10.47 -18.65
N CYS A 144 -13.07 -9.88 -17.80
CA CYS A 144 -12.66 -8.95 -16.75
C CYS A 144 -12.51 -9.66 -15.39
N ALA A 145 -13.29 -10.71 -15.15
CA ALA A 145 -13.33 -11.44 -13.87
C ALA A 145 -11.95 -11.97 -13.42
N GLY A 146 -11.14 -12.50 -14.35
CA GLY A 146 -9.86 -13.14 -14.01
C GLY A 146 -8.90 -12.24 -13.23
N CYS A 147 -8.69 -11.00 -13.69
CA CYS A 147 -7.80 -10.06 -13.01
C CYS A 147 -8.47 -9.40 -11.80
N HIS A 148 -9.75 -9.04 -11.93
CA HIS A 148 -10.48 -8.34 -10.87
C HIS A 148 -10.77 -9.20 -9.64
N ASN A 149 -10.92 -10.52 -9.80
CA ASN A 149 -11.06 -11.45 -8.67
C ASN A 149 -9.79 -11.50 -7.81
N LEU A 150 -8.63 -11.16 -8.39
CA LEU A 150 -7.37 -11.07 -7.65
C LEU A 150 -7.20 -9.69 -6.98
N MET A 151 -7.48 -8.62 -7.72
CA MET A 151 -7.17 -7.25 -7.29
C MET A 151 -8.21 -6.66 -6.36
N ASP A 152 -9.48 -6.61 -6.77
CA ASP A 152 -10.39 -5.74 -6.04
C ASP A 152 -10.83 -6.25 -4.67
N PRO A 153 -10.83 -7.56 -4.31
CA PRO A 153 -10.93 -7.96 -2.90
C PRO A 153 -9.85 -7.34 -2.01
N VAL A 154 -8.61 -7.25 -2.49
CA VAL A 154 -7.50 -6.61 -1.77
C VAL A 154 -7.73 -5.10 -1.66
N GLY A 155 -8.18 -4.47 -2.75
CA GLY A 155 -8.46 -3.03 -2.78
C GLY A 155 -9.66 -2.60 -1.95
N PHE A 156 -10.68 -3.46 -1.82
CA PHE A 156 -11.89 -3.16 -1.05
C PHE A 156 -11.61 -2.93 0.43
N ALA A 157 -10.57 -3.56 0.99
CA ALA A 157 -10.16 -3.32 2.36
C ALA A 157 -9.71 -1.87 2.64
N LEU A 158 -9.42 -1.08 1.60
CA LEU A 158 -9.06 0.33 1.74
C LEU A 158 -10.24 1.28 1.46
N GLU A 159 -11.45 0.79 1.16
CA GLU A 159 -12.54 1.68 0.73
C GLU A 159 -13.08 2.64 1.79
N ASN A 160 -12.79 2.38 3.07
CA ASN A 160 -12.99 3.34 4.15
C ASN A 160 -12.11 4.59 4.02
N PHE A 161 -11.17 4.64 3.07
CA PHE A 161 -10.43 5.83 2.72
C PHE A 161 -10.89 6.40 1.38
N ASP A 162 -11.28 7.68 1.37
CA ASP A 162 -11.65 8.41 0.15
C ASP A 162 -10.45 8.61 -0.81
N ALA A 163 -10.70 9.25 -1.95
CA ALA A 163 -9.67 9.42 -3.00
C ALA A 163 -8.46 10.28 -2.56
N ILE A 164 -8.57 11.04 -1.47
CA ILE A 164 -7.48 11.82 -0.89
C ILE A 164 -7.05 11.28 0.49
N GLY A 165 -7.46 10.06 0.82
CA GLY A 165 -7.07 9.33 2.01
C GLY A 165 -7.73 9.75 3.31
N ARG A 166 -8.88 10.45 3.29
CA ARG A 166 -9.68 10.71 4.51
C ARG A 166 -10.52 9.50 4.87
N TRP A 167 -10.72 9.26 6.16
CA TRP A 167 -11.61 8.21 6.63
C TRP A 167 -13.07 8.55 6.31
N ARG A 168 -13.84 7.52 5.93
CA ARG A 168 -15.27 7.58 5.65
C ARG A 168 -15.93 6.25 6.02
N GLU A 169 -17.19 6.32 6.43
CA GLU A 169 -18.04 5.15 6.70
C GLU A 169 -19.09 4.93 5.61
N ARG A 170 -19.31 5.94 4.76
CA ARG A 170 -20.31 5.94 3.71
C ARG A 170 -19.73 6.38 2.37
N ASP A 171 -20.23 5.78 1.32
CA ASP A 171 -20.06 6.19 -0.07
C ASP A 171 -21.42 6.68 -0.58
N ASN A 172 -21.56 8.00 -0.72
CA ASN A 172 -22.87 8.67 -0.82
C ASN A 172 -23.77 8.29 0.38
N GLU A 173 -24.97 7.78 0.12
CA GLU A 173 -25.92 7.35 1.16
C GLU A 173 -25.68 5.91 1.64
N HIS A 174 -24.75 5.17 1.02
CA HIS A 174 -24.56 3.76 1.26
C HIS A 174 -23.42 3.50 2.25
N PRO A 175 -23.58 2.57 3.21
CA PRO A 175 -22.48 2.15 4.07
C PRO A 175 -21.38 1.48 3.23
N ILE A 176 -20.13 1.68 3.63
CA ILE A 176 -18.99 1.04 2.96
C ILE A 176 -18.91 -0.43 3.37
N ASP A 177 -18.94 -1.30 2.37
CA ASP A 177 -18.57 -2.70 2.53
C ASP A 177 -17.08 -2.87 2.24
N ALA A 178 -16.29 -3.06 3.31
CA ALA A 178 -14.85 -3.27 3.26
C ALA A 178 -14.44 -4.75 3.38
N LEU A 179 -15.35 -5.70 3.10
CA LEU A 179 -15.02 -7.13 3.03
C LEU A 179 -14.03 -7.39 1.89
N GLY A 180 -12.84 -7.83 2.25
CA GLY A 180 -11.75 -8.11 1.34
C GLY A 180 -11.25 -9.54 1.43
N GLY A 181 -10.20 -9.81 0.68
CA GLY A 181 -9.53 -11.10 0.69
C GLY A 181 -8.18 -11.03 -0.01
N LEU A 182 -7.34 -12.03 0.26
CA LEU A 182 -6.07 -12.23 -0.44
C LEU A 182 -6.23 -13.37 -1.48
N PRO A 183 -5.33 -13.43 -2.48
CA PRO A 183 -5.34 -14.50 -3.49
C PRO A 183 -5.25 -15.93 -2.96
N ASP A 184 -4.82 -16.11 -1.71
CA ASP A 184 -4.75 -17.42 -1.05
C ASP A 184 -6.12 -17.92 -0.53
N GLY A 185 -7.18 -17.13 -0.73
CA GLY A 185 -8.53 -17.44 -0.27
C GLY A 185 -8.82 -16.98 1.15
N SER A 186 -7.87 -16.32 1.84
CA SER A 186 -8.15 -15.74 3.15
C SER A 186 -9.05 -14.51 3.02
N GLU A 187 -10.07 -14.44 3.89
CA GLU A 187 -11.01 -13.33 3.96
C GLU A 187 -10.71 -12.45 5.17
N PHE A 188 -11.01 -11.16 5.05
CA PHE A 188 -10.85 -10.18 6.12
C PHE A 188 -11.71 -8.95 5.87
N THR A 189 -11.84 -8.08 6.87
CA THR A 189 -12.56 -6.81 6.72
C THR A 189 -11.62 -5.65 7.00
N GLY A 190 -11.64 -4.66 6.10
CA GLY A 190 -10.91 -3.40 6.27
C GLY A 190 -9.39 -3.54 6.26
N VAL A 191 -8.73 -2.40 6.46
CA VAL A 191 -7.27 -2.27 6.41
C VAL A 191 -6.59 -3.06 7.53
N ASP A 192 -7.19 -3.13 8.72
CA ASP A 192 -6.64 -3.88 9.85
C ASP A 192 -6.55 -5.38 9.52
N GLY A 193 -7.60 -5.91 8.89
CA GLY A 193 -7.65 -7.29 8.46
C GLY A 193 -6.66 -7.60 7.33
N LEU A 194 -6.47 -6.67 6.40
CA LEU A 194 -5.46 -6.77 5.33
C LEU A 194 -4.05 -6.85 5.92
N GLU A 195 -3.73 -5.99 6.88
CA GLU A 195 -2.42 -5.99 7.57
C GLU A 195 -2.19 -7.26 8.36
N GLN A 196 -3.19 -7.74 9.09
CA GLN A 196 -3.11 -9.05 9.74
C GLN A 196 -2.87 -10.17 8.73
N GLY A 197 -3.47 -10.09 7.53
CA GLY A 197 -3.19 -10.98 6.41
C GLY A 197 -1.72 -11.01 6.03
N PHE A 198 -1.10 -9.84 5.86
CA PHE A 198 0.34 -9.74 5.61
C PHE A 198 1.18 -10.28 6.77
N LEU A 199 0.81 -9.98 8.02
CA LEU A 199 1.55 -10.41 9.20
C LEU A 199 1.45 -11.93 9.46
N ARG A 200 0.47 -12.64 8.89
CA ARG A 200 0.43 -14.11 8.89
C ARG A 200 1.46 -14.74 7.96
N ARG A 201 1.90 -14.02 6.93
CA ARG A 201 2.87 -14.47 5.91
C ARG A 201 3.91 -13.34 5.66
N PRO A 202 4.65 -12.91 6.70
CA PRO A 202 5.52 -11.74 6.63
C PRO A 202 6.62 -11.90 5.55
N GLU A 203 7.01 -13.13 5.24
CA GLU A 203 8.02 -13.44 4.25
C GLU A 203 7.67 -12.97 2.82
N LEU A 204 6.37 -12.84 2.49
CA LEU A 204 5.94 -12.30 1.19
C LEU A 204 6.28 -10.81 1.07
N PHE A 205 5.95 -10.06 2.11
CA PHE A 205 6.25 -8.63 2.18
C PHE A 205 7.76 -8.38 2.27
N VAL A 206 8.44 -9.09 3.16
CA VAL A 206 9.88 -8.94 3.34
C VAL A 206 10.64 -9.41 2.10
N GLY A 207 10.21 -10.48 1.43
CA GLY A 207 10.77 -10.93 0.16
C GLY A 207 10.67 -9.87 -0.93
N THR A 208 9.48 -9.31 -1.11
CA THR A 208 9.25 -8.23 -2.09
C THR A 208 10.08 -6.99 -1.78
N LEU A 209 10.20 -6.61 -0.51
CA LEU A 209 11.05 -5.51 -0.09
C LEU A 209 12.54 -5.81 -0.36
N THR A 210 12.99 -7.03 -0.07
CA THR A 210 14.36 -7.50 -0.30
C THR A 210 14.70 -7.45 -1.79
N GLU A 211 13.81 -7.90 -2.67
CA GLU A 211 14.00 -7.83 -4.13
C GLU A 211 14.15 -6.38 -4.62
N LYS A 212 13.35 -5.45 -4.09
CA LYS A 212 13.44 -4.02 -4.43
C LYS A 212 14.75 -3.39 -3.95
N LEU A 213 15.16 -3.68 -2.72
CA LEU A 213 16.44 -3.24 -2.17
C LEU A 213 17.61 -3.82 -2.96
N MET A 214 17.52 -5.09 -3.33
CA MET A 214 18.52 -5.78 -4.13
C MET A 214 18.60 -5.21 -5.55
N THR A 215 17.46 -4.89 -6.18
CA THR A 215 17.43 -4.21 -7.49
C THR A 215 18.20 -2.89 -7.45
N TYR A 216 17.97 -2.09 -6.40
CA TYR A 216 18.71 -0.84 -6.19
C TYR A 216 20.21 -1.09 -5.95
N ALA A 217 20.56 -2.06 -5.09
CA ALA A 217 21.94 -2.36 -4.73
C ALA A 217 22.77 -2.90 -5.92
N LEU A 218 22.15 -3.72 -6.77
CA LEU A 218 22.79 -4.32 -7.93
C LEU A 218 22.85 -3.37 -9.12
N GLY A 219 21.87 -2.47 -9.28
CA GLY A 219 21.73 -1.61 -10.46
C GLY A 219 21.05 -2.30 -11.64
N ARG A 220 20.50 -3.50 -11.43
CA ARG A 220 19.73 -4.30 -12.41
C ARG A 220 18.54 -4.97 -11.72
N GLY A 221 17.58 -5.45 -12.50
CA GLY A 221 16.50 -6.30 -11.97
C GLY A 221 17.04 -7.61 -11.36
N VAL A 222 16.34 -8.11 -10.35
CA VAL A 222 16.57 -9.45 -9.79
C VAL A 222 16.13 -10.50 -10.80
N GLU A 223 16.96 -11.51 -11.03
CA GLU A 223 16.69 -12.61 -11.97
C GLU A 223 16.39 -13.94 -11.25
N LEU A 224 15.97 -14.96 -12.00
CA LEU A 224 15.68 -16.29 -11.44
C LEU A 224 16.86 -16.88 -10.65
N HIS A 225 18.09 -16.61 -11.08
CA HIS A 225 19.30 -17.12 -10.41
C HIS A 225 19.58 -16.43 -9.06
N ASP A 226 19.01 -15.24 -8.83
CA ASP A 226 19.13 -14.50 -7.56
C ASP A 226 18.13 -14.98 -6.49
N ALA A 227 17.11 -15.76 -6.88
CA ALA A 227 16.00 -16.13 -6.00
C ALA A 227 16.44 -16.92 -4.74
N SER A 228 17.54 -17.68 -4.82
CA SER A 228 18.11 -18.38 -3.66
C SER A 228 18.73 -17.40 -2.66
N ALA A 229 19.36 -16.33 -3.14
CA ALA A 229 19.92 -15.28 -2.29
C ALA A 229 18.81 -14.52 -1.56
N VAL A 230 17.75 -14.11 -2.27
CA VAL A 230 16.58 -13.46 -1.66
C VAL A 230 15.98 -14.33 -0.56
N ARG A 231 15.68 -15.61 -0.83
CA ARG A 231 15.12 -16.53 0.17
C ARG A 231 16.05 -16.73 1.37
N GLY A 232 17.36 -16.80 1.14
CA GLY A 232 18.35 -16.89 2.22
C GLY A 232 18.32 -15.65 3.12
N ILE A 233 18.33 -14.46 2.53
CA ILE A 233 18.30 -13.19 3.27
C ILE A 233 17.02 -13.07 4.11
N VAL A 234 15.86 -13.37 3.54
CA VAL A 234 14.57 -13.28 4.25
C VAL A 234 14.54 -14.25 5.43
N ARG A 235 14.95 -15.50 5.23
CA ARG A 235 15.01 -16.52 6.29
C ARG A 235 15.96 -16.11 7.42
N ASP A 236 17.14 -15.58 7.08
CA ASP A 236 18.13 -15.19 8.08
C ASP A 236 17.69 -13.91 8.84
N ALA A 237 16.90 -13.05 8.19
CA ALA A 237 16.30 -11.87 8.79
C ALA A 237 15.17 -12.17 9.78
N GLU A 238 14.45 -13.29 9.60
CA GLU A 238 13.41 -13.74 10.54
C GLU A 238 13.95 -13.90 11.97
N ALA A 239 15.16 -14.48 12.12
CA ALA A 239 15.83 -14.63 13.41
C ALA A 239 16.19 -13.30 14.10
N HIS A 240 16.12 -12.18 13.35
CA HIS A 240 16.43 -10.84 13.81
C HIS A 240 15.21 -9.90 13.71
N ASP A 241 13.98 -10.44 13.77
CA ASP A 241 12.72 -9.69 13.70
C ASP A 241 12.62 -8.80 12.45
N TYR A 242 13.21 -9.24 11.33
CA TYR A 242 13.20 -8.53 10.06
C TYR A 242 13.71 -7.08 10.14
N ARG A 243 14.72 -6.82 10.98
CA ARG A 243 15.36 -5.50 11.06
C ARG A 243 15.88 -5.03 9.71
N PHE A 244 15.75 -3.73 9.46
CA PHE A 244 16.18 -3.12 8.21
C PHE A 244 17.67 -3.39 7.93
N SER A 245 18.54 -3.22 8.93
CA SER A 245 19.98 -3.44 8.79
C SER A 245 20.32 -4.89 8.47
N THR A 246 19.57 -5.87 8.99
CA THR A 246 19.78 -7.29 8.70
C THR A 246 19.55 -7.60 7.22
N LEU A 247 18.51 -7.02 6.60
CA LEU A 247 18.27 -7.16 5.16
C LEU A 247 19.41 -6.56 4.34
N ILE A 248 19.88 -5.36 4.69
CA ILE A 248 20.99 -4.70 3.99
C ILE A 248 22.29 -5.51 4.13
N GLN A 249 22.61 -6.02 5.33
CA GLN A 249 23.78 -6.86 5.54
C GLN A 249 23.67 -8.17 4.75
N GLY A 250 22.48 -8.78 4.70
CA GLY A 250 22.22 -9.97 3.90
C GLY A 250 22.48 -9.72 2.41
N ILE A 251 21.97 -8.60 1.87
CA ILE A 251 22.21 -8.20 0.47
C ILE A 251 23.71 -8.00 0.22
N VAL A 252 24.39 -7.22 1.07
CA VAL A 252 25.82 -6.94 0.88
C VAL A 252 26.67 -8.21 0.95
N ARG A 253 26.31 -9.20 1.76
CA ARG A 253 27.04 -10.47 1.87
C ARG A 253 26.66 -11.51 0.81
N SER A 254 25.63 -11.25 0.01
CA SER A 254 25.13 -12.18 -0.99
C SER A 254 26.07 -12.32 -2.20
N THR A 255 26.07 -13.51 -2.81
CA THR A 255 26.83 -13.78 -4.04
C THR A 255 26.55 -12.77 -5.16
N PRO A 256 25.28 -12.41 -5.46
CA PRO A 256 24.98 -11.46 -6.54
C PRO A 256 25.58 -10.07 -6.31
N PHE A 257 25.71 -9.63 -5.06
CA PHE A 257 26.34 -8.35 -4.73
C PHE A 257 27.87 -8.42 -4.74
N GLN A 258 28.44 -9.45 -4.10
CA GLN A 258 29.89 -9.59 -3.94
C GLN A 258 30.62 -9.90 -5.26
N LEU A 259 29.97 -10.65 -6.16
CA LEU A 259 30.53 -11.04 -7.45
C LEU A 259 29.95 -10.23 -8.62
N ARG A 260 29.41 -9.03 -8.34
CA ARG A 260 28.96 -8.10 -9.38
C ARG A 260 30.14 -7.74 -10.29
N THR A 261 30.07 -8.14 -11.55
CA THR A 261 30.90 -7.57 -12.61
C THR A 261 30.39 -6.17 -12.94
N ALA A 262 31.27 -5.18 -12.96
CA ALA A 262 30.95 -3.89 -13.56
C ALA A 262 30.77 -4.12 -15.06
N GLU A 263 29.59 -3.80 -15.59
CA GLU A 263 29.40 -3.57 -17.03
C GLU A 263 29.83 -2.14 -17.38
#